data_AF-A0A3D5BCK5-F1
#
_entry.id   AF-A0A3D5BCK5-F1
#
_cell.length_a   1.000
_cell.length_b   1.000
_cell.length_c   1.000
_cell.angle_alpha   90.00
_cell.angle_beta   90.00
_cell.angle_gamma   90.00
#
_symmetry.space_group_name_H-M   'P 1'
#
loop_
_entity.id
_entity.type
_entity.pdbx_description
1 polymer ?
#
loop_
_entity_poly.entity_id
_entity_poly.type
_entity_poly.pdbx_seq_one_letter_code
_entity_poly.pdbx_strand_id
1 'polypeptide(L)'
;MNIFIKYISHIIFACALGYFGLLAFVVEKDPMINKMIMVMIGGFWILWIFAKSFLKIVFAIALLGVMLFAGYYVVHAEEIECKKAGREWNKVEKVCEDKKTVKEKLKNAVSDVIKSTFQKFKEENFKIEKEEPESEN
;
A
#
# COMPACT_ATOMS: atom_id res chain seq x y z
N MET A 1 24.72 -32.30 19.41
CA MET A 1 23.65 -32.81 20.31
C MET A 1 22.28 -32.12 20.17
N ASN A 2 22.12 -31.05 19.36
CA ASN A 2 20.84 -30.32 19.24
C ASN A 2 19.89 -30.82 18.13
N ILE A 3 20.38 -31.65 17.22
CA ILE A 3 19.61 -32.17 16.07
C ILE A 3 18.71 -33.32 16.51
N PHE A 4 19.22 -34.29 17.28
CA PHE A 4 18.44 -35.43 17.76
C PHE A 4 17.24 -35.02 18.63
N ILE A 5 17.41 -34.04 19.53
CA ILE A 5 16.30 -33.50 20.35
C ILE A 5 15.24 -32.81 19.48
N LYS A 6 15.64 -32.17 18.36
CA LYS A 6 14.69 -31.56 17.42
C LYS A 6 13.81 -32.61 16.75
N TYR A 7 14.39 -33.72 16.28
CA TYR A 7 13.66 -34.76 15.56
C TYR A 7 12.93 -35.75 16.48
N ILE A 8 13.39 -35.93 17.72
CA ILE A 8 12.76 -36.80 18.71
C ILE A 8 11.28 -36.48 18.93
N SER A 9 10.92 -35.19 19.04
CA SER A 9 9.51 -34.81 19.22
C SER A 9 8.66 -35.25 18.03
N HIS A 10 9.15 -35.06 16.80
CA HIS A 10 8.43 -35.47 15.58
C HIS A 10 8.28 -36.98 15.46
N ILE A 11 9.31 -37.73 15.85
CA ILE A 11 9.27 -39.20 15.87
C ILE A 11 8.24 -39.69 16.89
N ILE A 12 8.19 -39.11 18.08
CA ILE A 12 7.20 -39.45 19.11
C ILE A 12 5.77 -39.17 18.63
N PHE A 13 5.53 -37.99 18.03
CA PHE A 13 4.21 -37.65 17.50
C PHE A 13 3.80 -38.55 16.33
N ALA A 14 4.73 -38.88 15.42
CA ALA A 14 4.46 -39.78 14.30
C ALA A 14 4.14 -41.22 14.79
N CYS A 15 4.90 -41.74 15.76
CA CYS A 15 4.62 -43.03 16.38
C CYS A 15 3.26 -43.04 17.12
N ALA A 16 2.93 -41.96 17.83
CA ALA A 16 1.64 -41.84 18.52
C ALA A 16 0.47 -41.83 17.53
N LEU A 17 0.57 -41.05 16.44
CA LEU A 17 -0.46 -41.03 15.39
C LEU A 17 -0.61 -42.40 14.71
N GLY A 18 0.49 -43.10 14.43
CA GLY A 18 0.46 -44.45 13.89
C GLY A 18 -0.21 -45.44 14.84
N TYR A 19 0.11 -45.38 16.13
CA TYR A 19 -0.46 -46.25 17.17
C TYR A 19 -1.98 -46.03 17.34
N PHE A 20 -2.42 -44.79 17.50
CA PHE A 20 -3.84 -44.46 17.64
C PHE A 20 -4.62 -44.65 16.32
N GLY A 21 -3.97 -44.44 15.17
CA GLY A 21 -4.54 -44.77 13.86
C GLY A 21 -4.79 -46.27 13.70
N LEU A 22 -3.81 -47.12 14.04
CA LEU A 22 -4.00 -48.57 14.01
C LEU A 22 -5.10 -49.02 14.98
N LEU A 23 -5.16 -48.46 16.19
CA LEU A 23 -6.23 -48.75 17.15
C LEU A 23 -7.63 -48.32 16.67
N ALA A 24 -7.72 -47.17 16.00
CA ALA A 24 -8.99 -46.62 15.52
C ALA A 24 -9.53 -47.31 14.25
N PHE A 25 -8.64 -47.77 13.37
CA PHE A 25 -9.00 -48.27 12.04
C PHE A 25 -8.83 -49.79 11.86
N VAL A 26 -7.91 -50.44 12.57
CA VAL A 26 -7.63 -51.89 12.42
C VAL A 26 -8.21 -52.70 13.57
N VAL A 27 -8.09 -52.20 14.79
CA VAL A 27 -8.50 -52.92 16.01
C VAL A 27 -9.94 -52.57 16.42
N GLU A 28 -10.53 -51.49 15.86
CA GLU A 28 -11.87 -50.96 16.17
C GLU A 28 -12.18 -50.85 17.68
N LYS A 29 -11.15 -50.72 18.50
CA LYS A 29 -11.30 -50.54 19.94
C LYS A 29 -11.58 -49.07 20.19
N ASP A 30 -12.79 -48.76 20.68
CA ASP A 30 -13.26 -47.39 20.96
C ASP A 30 -12.91 -46.39 19.83
N PRO A 31 -13.41 -46.61 18.61
CA PRO A 31 -12.95 -45.90 17.41
C PRO A 31 -13.28 -44.41 17.46
N MET A 32 -14.37 -44.01 18.12
CA MET A 32 -14.72 -42.60 18.36
C MET A 32 -13.66 -41.89 19.22
N ILE A 33 -13.28 -42.50 20.34
CA ILE A 33 -12.33 -41.92 21.29
C ILE A 33 -10.94 -41.85 20.66
N ASN A 34 -10.50 -42.93 19.99
CA ASN A 34 -9.19 -42.97 19.35
C ASN A 34 -9.05 -42.03 18.15
N LYS A 35 -10.12 -41.81 17.38
CA LYS A 35 -10.14 -40.76 16.34
C LYS A 35 -10.04 -39.36 16.94
N MET A 36 -10.75 -39.08 18.03
CA MET A 36 -10.65 -37.80 18.73
C MET A 36 -9.24 -37.55 19.28
N ILE A 37 -8.64 -38.56 19.91
CA ILE A 37 -7.25 -38.48 20.40
C ILE A 37 -6.27 -38.25 19.25
N MET A 38 -6.44 -38.93 18.12
CA MET A 38 -5.60 -38.73 16.93
C MET A 38 -5.67 -37.28 16.42
N VAL A 39 -6.87 -36.69 16.36
CA VAL A 39 -7.05 -35.28 15.96
C VAL A 39 -6.41 -34.33 16.97
N MET A 40 -6.57 -34.58 18.27
CA MET A 40 -5.97 -33.77 19.33
C MET A 40 -4.44 -33.82 19.28
N ILE A 41 -3.85 -35.00 19.09
CA ILE A 41 -2.40 -35.18 18.95
C ILE A 41 -1.88 -34.49 17.68
N GLY A 42 -2.58 -34.64 16.55
CA GLY A 42 -2.23 -33.97 15.30
C GLY A 42 -2.28 -32.45 15.42
N GLY A 43 -3.34 -31.91 16.03
CA GLY A 43 -3.48 -30.48 16.30
C GLY A 43 -2.40 -29.95 17.25
N PHE A 44 -2.13 -30.67 18.33
CA PHE A 44 -1.08 -30.31 19.28
C PHE A 44 0.31 -30.36 18.64
N TRP A 45 0.56 -31.27 17.71
CA TRP A 45 1.83 -31.35 16.98
C TRP A 45 2.07 -30.12 16.10
N ILE A 46 1.06 -29.66 15.37
CA ILE A 46 1.13 -28.43 14.55
C ILE A 46 1.33 -27.22 15.46
N LEU A 47 0.58 -27.14 16.56
CA LEU A 47 0.68 -26.05 17.53
C LEU A 47 2.06 -26.01 18.19
N TRP A 48 2.68 -27.16 18.44
CA TRP A 48 4.05 -27.27 18.96
C TRP A 48 5.09 -26.76 17.95
N ILE A 49 4.97 -27.10 16.67
CA ILE A 49 5.84 -26.58 15.59
C ILE A 49 5.69 -25.07 15.50
N PHE A 50 4.46 -24.59 15.55
CA PHE A 50 4.15 -23.18 15.50
C PHE A 50 4.74 -22.45 16.70
N ALA A 51 4.53 -22.91 17.93
CA ALA A 51 5.11 -22.32 19.14
C ALA A 51 6.64 -22.26 19.10
N LYS A 52 7.29 -23.34 18.64
CA LYS A 52 8.76 -23.41 18.54
C LYS A 52 9.33 -22.51 17.45
N SER A 53 8.52 -22.19 16.44
CA SER A 53 8.90 -21.37 15.29
C SER A 53 8.31 -19.97 15.35
N PHE A 54 7.44 -19.67 16.32
CA PHE A 54 6.63 -18.45 16.39
C PHE A 54 7.50 -17.21 16.36
N LEU A 55 8.51 -17.16 17.23
CA LEU A 55 9.43 -16.02 17.29
C LEU A 55 10.20 -15.81 15.97
N LYS A 56 10.56 -16.91 15.29
CA LYS A 56 11.27 -16.84 13.99
C LYS A 56 10.35 -16.39 12.87
N ILE A 57 9.10 -16.85 12.87
CA ILE A 57 8.09 -16.44 11.90
C ILE A 57 7.77 -14.95 12.06
N VAL A 58 7.57 -14.49 13.31
CA VAL A 58 7.35 -13.07 13.60
C VAL A 58 8.54 -12.23 13.14
N PHE A 59 9.77 -12.67 13.42
CA PHE A 59 10.97 -11.95 12.96
C PHE A 59 11.10 -11.94 11.43
N ALA A 60 10.78 -13.05 10.76
CA ALA A 60 10.80 -13.13 9.30
C ALA A 60 9.76 -12.19 8.66
N ILE A 61 8.54 -12.13 9.22
CA ILE A 61 7.49 -11.22 8.77
C ILE A 61 7.92 -9.77 8.99
N ALA A 62 8.52 -9.45 10.14
CA ALA A 62 9.04 -8.11 10.41
C ALA A 62 10.13 -7.70 9.40
N LEU A 63 11.07 -8.60 9.09
CA LEU A 63 12.10 -8.35 8.08
C LEU A 63 11.52 -8.14 6.69
N LEU A 64 10.55 -8.96 6.27
CA LEU A 64 9.84 -8.77 5.00
C LEU A 64 9.11 -7.43 4.96
N GLY A 65 8.44 -7.04 6.06
CA GLY A 65 7.79 -5.75 6.18
C GLY A 65 8.77 -4.58 6.02
N VAL A 66 9.91 -4.63 6.71
CA VAL A 66 10.98 -3.63 6.58
C VAL A 66 11.53 -3.60 5.16
N MET A 67 11.75 -4.75 4.54
CA MET A 67 12.29 -4.85 3.18
C MET A 67 11.34 -4.27 2.13
N LEU A 68 10.05 -4.59 2.23
CA LEU A 68 9.02 -4.02 1.35
C LEU A 68 8.86 -2.52 1.57
N PHE A 69 8.86 -2.07 2.83
CA PHE A 69 8.75 -0.66 3.17
C PHE A 69 9.97 0.13 2.69
N ALA A 70 11.17 -0.37 2.90
CA ALA A 70 12.41 0.23 2.42
C ALA A 70 12.46 0.26 0.89
N GLY A 71 12.06 -0.84 0.22
CA GLY A 71 11.97 -0.89 -1.24
C GLY A 71 10.99 0.15 -1.79
N TYR A 72 9.80 0.24 -1.20
CA TYR A 72 8.82 1.27 -1.56
C TYR A 72 9.36 2.68 -1.32
N TYR A 73 10.00 2.92 -0.18
CA TYR A 73 10.58 4.23 0.15
C TYR A 73 11.69 4.62 -0.81
N VAL A 74 12.54 3.69 -1.24
CA VAL A 74 13.62 3.96 -2.20
C VAL A 74 13.06 4.25 -3.60
N VAL A 75 12.08 3.48 -4.06
CA VAL A 75 11.46 3.68 -5.38
C VAL A 75 10.65 4.98 -5.44
N HIS A 76 10.03 5.38 -4.33
CA HIS A 76 9.23 6.60 -4.24
C HIS A 76 9.91 7.71 -3.45
N ALA A 77 11.23 7.67 -3.27
CA ALA A 77 11.96 8.61 -2.41
C ALA A 77 11.72 10.07 -2.84
N GLU A 78 11.82 10.32 -4.14
CA GLU A 78 11.60 11.60 -4.79
C GLU A 78 10.14 12.10 -4.67
N GLU A 79 9.15 11.21 -4.75
CA GLU A 79 7.74 11.54 -4.51
C GLU A 79 7.47 11.88 -3.03
N ILE A 80 8.11 11.16 -2.10
CA ILE A 80 7.95 11.36 -0.66
C ILE A 80 8.60 12.67 -0.21
N GLU A 81 9.81 12.98 -0.71
CA GLU A 81 10.48 14.25 -0.47
C GLU A 81 9.69 15.43 -1.04
N CYS A 82 9.10 15.25 -2.23
CA CYS A 82 8.22 16.24 -2.82
C CYS A 82 6.99 16.55 -1.95
N LYS A 83 6.32 15.51 -1.46
CA LYS A 83 5.17 15.64 -0.55
C LYS A 83 5.56 16.26 0.79
N LYS A 84 6.74 15.92 1.34
CA LYS A 84 7.28 16.54 2.58
C LYS A 84 7.59 18.02 2.39
N ALA A 85 8.07 18.43 1.22
CA ALA A 85 8.28 19.84 0.87
C ALA A 85 6.96 20.62 0.63
N GLY A 86 5.79 19.98 0.77
CA GLY A 86 4.48 20.59 0.55
C GLY A 86 4.11 20.77 -0.93
N ARG A 87 4.86 20.11 -1.83
CA ARG A 87 4.75 20.20 -3.28
C ARG A 87 3.97 19.03 -3.86
N GLU A 88 3.52 19.13 -5.11
CA GLU A 88 2.70 18.12 -5.75
C GLU A 88 3.53 17.33 -6.77
N TRP A 89 3.47 16.00 -6.68
CA TRP A 89 4.24 15.12 -7.55
C TRP A 89 3.51 14.93 -8.88
N ASN A 90 4.10 15.39 -9.98
CA ASN A 90 3.55 15.17 -11.32
C ASN A 90 3.96 13.77 -11.83
N LYS A 91 2.97 12.87 -11.95
CA LYS A 91 3.17 11.48 -12.38
C LYS A 91 3.66 11.33 -13.83
N VAL A 92 3.44 12.33 -14.68
CA VAL A 92 3.76 12.28 -16.11
C VAL A 92 5.21 12.71 -16.35
N GLU A 93 5.62 13.82 -15.74
CA GLU A 93 6.96 14.38 -15.92
C GLU A 93 7.98 13.84 -14.92
N LYS A 94 7.53 13.17 -13.83
CA LYS A 94 8.37 12.74 -12.70
C LYS A 94 9.18 13.88 -12.08
N VAL A 95 8.58 15.07 -12.03
CA VAL A 95 9.18 16.25 -11.42
C VAL A 95 8.29 16.73 -10.29
N CYS A 96 8.95 17.24 -9.24
CA CYS A 96 8.27 17.85 -8.12
C CYS A 96 7.90 19.30 -8.47
N GLU A 97 6.62 19.55 -8.73
CA GLU A 97 6.13 20.89 -9.04
C GLU A 97 5.72 21.61 -7.76
N ASP A 98 6.12 22.88 -7.63
CA ASP A 98 5.54 23.75 -6.62
C ASP A 98 4.02 23.76 -6.81
N LYS A 99 3.24 23.56 -5.73
CA LYS A 99 1.79 23.70 -5.79
C LYS A 99 1.49 25.04 -6.44
N LYS A 100 0.98 25.02 -7.67
CA LYS A 100 0.51 26.24 -8.35
C LYS A 100 -0.55 26.84 -7.44
N THR A 101 -0.12 27.80 -6.63
CA THR A 101 -0.97 28.44 -5.64
C THR A 101 -2.12 29.04 -6.43
N VAL A 102 -3.35 28.90 -5.95
CA VAL A 102 -4.55 29.43 -6.60
C VAL A 102 -4.35 30.90 -7.02
N LYS A 103 -3.53 31.65 -6.27
CA LYS A 103 -3.07 33.01 -6.60
C LYS A 103 -2.33 33.14 -7.94
N GLU A 104 -1.44 32.23 -8.30
CA GLU A 104 -0.69 32.26 -9.58
C GLU A 104 -1.63 32.00 -10.77
N LYS A 105 -2.50 30.99 -10.66
CA LYS A 105 -3.53 30.72 -11.69
C LYS A 105 -4.52 31.87 -11.81
N LEU A 106 -4.93 32.46 -10.67
CA LEU A 106 -5.85 33.60 -10.64
C LEU A 106 -5.20 34.86 -11.24
N LYS A 107 -3.92 35.12 -10.94
CA LYS A 107 -3.19 36.28 -11.47
C LYS A 107 -3.07 36.22 -12.99
N ASN A 108 -2.77 35.03 -13.55
CA ASN A 108 -2.69 34.85 -14.99
C ASN A 108 -4.07 34.96 -15.66
N ALA A 109 -5.12 34.35 -15.07
CA ALA A 109 -6.48 34.47 -15.57
C ALA A 109 -7.01 35.92 -15.54
N VAL A 110 -6.74 36.66 -14.45
CA VAL A 110 -7.13 38.07 -14.32
C VAL A 110 -6.37 38.95 -15.33
N SER A 111 -5.08 38.69 -15.53
CA SER A 111 -4.28 39.41 -16.53
C SER A 111 -4.84 39.24 -17.95
N ASP A 112 -5.23 38.02 -18.32
CA ASP A 112 -5.79 37.76 -19.65
C ASP A 112 -7.15 38.42 -19.85
N VAL A 113 -8.02 38.38 -18.83
CA VAL A 113 -9.33 39.05 -18.87
C VAL A 113 -9.15 40.56 -19.03
N ILE A 114 -8.29 41.20 -18.22
CA ILE A 114 -8.02 42.65 -18.31
C ILE A 114 -7.53 43.02 -19.72
N LYS A 115 -6.62 42.22 -20.30
CA LYS A 115 -6.06 42.48 -21.63
C LYS A 115 -7.13 42.38 -22.73
N SER A 116 -8.02 41.38 -22.63
CA SER A 116 -9.13 41.20 -23.57
C SER A 116 -10.16 42.33 -23.48
N THR A 117 -10.49 42.79 -22.27
CA THR A 117 -11.41 43.90 -22.04
C THR A 117 -10.82 45.20 -22.55
N PHE A 118 -9.53 45.45 -22.33
CA PHE A 118 -8.86 46.66 -22.80
C PHE A 118 -8.80 46.73 -24.34
N GLN A 119 -8.60 45.59 -25.02
CA GLN A 119 -8.68 45.50 -26.48
C GLN A 119 -10.09 45.83 -27.00
N LYS A 120 -11.14 45.25 -26.41
CA LYS A 120 -12.53 45.57 -26.78
C LYS A 120 -12.85 47.05 -26.58
N PHE A 121 -12.46 47.62 -25.45
CA PHE A 121 -12.69 49.04 -25.17
C PHE A 121 -11.97 49.95 -26.19
N LYS A 122 -10.76 49.57 -26.61
CA LYS A 122 -10.01 50.29 -27.65
C LYS A 122 -10.70 50.24 -29.02
N GLU A 123 -11.26 49.09 -29.40
CA GLU A 123 -12.01 48.95 -30.66
C GLU A 123 -13.33 49.72 -30.65
N GLU A 124 -14.04 49.76 -29.52
CA GLU A 124 -15.31 50.49 -29.40
C GLU A 124 -15.11 52.01 -29.43
N ASN A 125 -14.12 52.55 -28.71
CA ASN A 125 -13.83 54.00 -28.76
C ASN A 125 -13.37 54.46 -30.15
N PHE A 126 -12.60 53.62 -30.87
CA PHE A 126 -12.18 53.94 -32.23
C PHE A 126 -13.33 53.89 -33.26
N LYS A 127 -14.45 53.23 -32.93
CA LYS A 127 -15.67 53.28 -33.76
C LYS A 127 -16.50 54.53 -33.48
N ILE A 128 -16.62 54.94 -32.21
CA ILE A 128 -17.38 56.15 -31.83
C ILE A 128 -16.76 57.41 -32.43
N GLU A 129 -15.43 57.50 -32.46
CA GLU A 129 -14.71 58.64 -33.09
C GLU A 129 -14.86 58.70 -34.62
N LYS A 130 -15.42 57.67 -35.25
CA LYS A 130 -15.75 57.64 -36.69
C LYS A 130 -17.23 57.86 -37.00
N GLU A 131 -18.09 57.90 -35.98
CA GLU A 131 -19.54 58.06 -36.10
C GLU A 131 -20.05 59.40 -35.53
N GLU A 132 -19.20 60.41 -35.36
CA GLU A 132 -19.64 61.79 -35.15
C GLU A 132 -19.87 62.45 -36.53
N PRO A 133 -21.10 62.48 -37.08
CA PRO A 133 -21.39 63.32 -38.23
C PRO A 133 -21.33 64.78 -37.80
N GLU A 134 -20.54 65.57 -38.52
CA GLU A 134 -20.76 67.00 -38.67
C GLU A 134 -22.23 67.22 -39.06
N SER A 135 -23.10 67.53 -38.08
CA SER A 135 -24.35 68.23 -38.30
C SER A 135 -24.13 69.71 -37.98
N GLU A 136 -23.45 70.39 -38.88
CA GLU A 136 -23.46 71.85 -38.98
C GLU A 136 -24.17 72.20 -40.29
N ASN A 137 -25.43 72.62 -40.17
CA ASN A 137 -26.16 73.42 -41.15
C ASN A 137 -27.08 74.35 -40.36
#